data_AF-A0A2Y9AJB5-F1
#
_entry.id   AF-A0A2Y9AJB5-F1
#
_cell.length_a   1.000
_cell.length_b   1.000
_cell.length_c   1.000
_cell.angle_alpha   90.00
_cell.angle_beta   90.00
_cell.angle_gamma   90.00
#
_symmetry.space_group_name_H-M   'P 1'
#
loop_
_entity.id
_entity.type
_entity.pdbx_description
1 polymer ?
#
loop_
_entity_poly.entity_id
_entity_poly.type
_entity_poly.pdbx_seq_one_letter_code
_entity_poly.pdbx_strand_id
1 'polypeptide(L)'
;MRLPTLAFLLALSPLAAAAQGLVVADNSEGYLNLRGGPGTQHAVLDRMQPGTRVAVLETMGKWARVRTPGGVQGWASLDYLDREEVGAPTLTVAPGTGWLNLRAAPGTDAAILRRMYPGDRVEALAREGEWLRIRHVSGAVGWAHGDYVTD
;
A
#
# COMPACT_ATOMS: atom_id res chain seq x y z
N MET A 1 -23.61 -52.76 -26.53
CA MET A 1 -24.23 -52.12 -25.36
C MET A 1 -23.37 -52.49 -24.15
N ARG A 2 -22.66 -51.61 -23.46
CA ARG A 2 -23.11 -50.32 -22.88
C ARG A 2 -21.93 -49.33 -22.77
N LEU A 3 -22.24 -48.04 -22.89
CA LEU A 3 -21.41 -46.86 -22.62
C LEU A 3 -22.17 -46.00 -21.56
N PRO A 4 -21.57 -44.99 -20.91
CA PRO A 4 -20.62 -45.04 -19.80
C PRO A 4 -21.20 -44.38 -18.52
N THR A 5 -20.58 -44.53 -17.36
CA THR A 5 -20.88 -43.68 -16.19
C THR A 5 -19.92 -42.50 -16.18
N LEU A 6 -20.41 -41.34 -16.60
CA LEU A 6 -19.69 -40.06 -16.57
C LEU A 6 -19.77 -39.52 -15.12
N ALA A 7 -18.65 -39.54 -14.39
CA ALA A 7 -18.56 -38.87 -13.10
C ALA A 7 -18.40 -37.35 -13.34
N PHE A 8 -19.43 -36.57 -13.01
CA PHE A 8 -19.42 -35.12 -13.11
C PHE A 8 -18.61 -34.55 -11.93
N LEU A 9 -17.41 -34.04 -12.22
CA LEU A 9 -16.56 -33.30 -11.29
C LEU A 9 -17.22 -31.94 -10.99
N LEU A 10 -17.85 -31.82 -9.82
CA LEU A 10 -18.19 -30.52 -9.23
C LEU A 10 -16.93 -29.95 -8.59
N ALA A 11 -16.09 -29.32 -9.40
CA ALA A 11 -15.05 -28.43 -8.90
C ALA A 11 -15.74 -27.22 -8.28
N LEU A 12 -15.91 -27.24 -6.95
CA LEU A 12 -16.23 -26.05 -6.17
C LEU A 12 -14.97 -25.17 -6.20
N SER A 13 -14.80 -24.40 -7.27
CA SER A 13 -13.77 -23.38 -7.33
C SER A 13 -13.98 -22.46 -6.13
N PRO A 14 -13.02 -22.34 -5.18
CA PRO A 14 -13.15 -21.32 -4.17
C PRO A 14 -13.15 -19.99 -4.90
N LEU A 15 -14.25 -19.26 -4.78
CA LEU A 15 -14.25 -17.82 -5.04
C LEU A 15 -13.12 -17.29 -4.17
N ALA A 16 -11.97 -16.97 -4.77
CA ALA A 16 -10.90 -16.32 -4.06
C ALA A 16 -11.52 -15.03 -3.53
N ALA A 17 -11.86 -15.02 -2.23
CA ALA A 17 -12.24 -13.81 -1.55
C ALA A 17 -11.11 -12.84 -1.83
N ALA A 18 -11.40 -11.79 -2.59
CA ALA A 18 -10.43 -10.76 -2.88
C ALA A 18 -9.96 -10.24 -1.52
N ALA A 19 -8.76 -10.65 -1.11
CA ALA A 19 -8.15 -10.16 0.11
C ALA A 19 -8.13 -8.64 -0.04
N GLN A 20 -8.80 -7.95 0.88
CA GLN A 20 -8.84 -6.50 0.84
C GLN A 20 -7.40 -6.01 0.94
N GLY A 21 -6.94 -5.33 -0.12
CA GLY A 21 -5.63 -4.71 -0.16
C GLY A 21 -5.63 -3.52 0.78
N LEU A 22 -4.78 -3.56 1.79
CA LEU A 22 -4.47 -2.39 2.61
C LEU A 22 -3.04 -1.95 2.31
N VAL A 23 -2.76 -0.69 2.60
CA VAL A 23 -1.42 -0.14 2.48
C VAL A 23 -0.96 0.35 3.84
N VAL A 24 0.32 0.18 4.14
CA VAL A 24 0.90 0.74 5.35
C VAL A 24 0.81 2.26 5.28
N ALA A 25 0.15 2.88 6.25
CA ALA A 25 0.06 4.33 6.34
C ALA A 25 1.43 4.93 6.66
N ASP A 26 1.66 6.14 6.20
CA ASP A 26 2.81 6.91 6.65
C ASP A 26 2.64 7.30 8.12
N ASN A 27 3.72 7.23 8.90
CA ASN A 27 3.71 7.49 10.33
C ASN A 27 5.07 8.03 10.79
N SER A 28 5.12 8.60 11.99
CA SER A 28 6.32 9.24 12.52
C SER A 28 7.53 8.31 12.70
N GLU A 29 7.32 6.99 12.77
CA GLU A 29 8.40 6.01 12.90
C GLU A 29 8.97 5.59 11.54
N GLY A 30 8.25 5.84 10.44
CA GLY A 30 8.68 5.48 9.08
C GLY A 30 8.59 3.98 8.77
N TYR A 31 7.93 3.19 9.63
CA TYR A 31 7.63 1.78 9.41
C TYR A 31 6.45 1.30 10.26
N LEU A 32 5.89 0.14 9.91
CA LEU A 32 4.92 -0.61 10.70
C LEU A 32 5.47 -1.99 11.02
N ASN A 33 5.47 -2.34 12.31
CA ASN A 33 5.89 -3.68 12.74
C ASN A 33 4.85 -4.73 12.32
N LEU A 34 5.32 -5.79 11.68
CA LEU A 34 4.60 -7.03 11.49
C LEU A 34 4.97 -7.98 12.65
N ARG A 35 3.99 -8.43 13.43
CA ARG A 35 4.22 -9.17 14.68
C ARG A 35 3.74 -10.61 14.62
N GLY A 36 4.27 -11.46 15.49
CA GLY A 36 3.87 -12.87 15.60
C GLY A 36 2.47 -13.11 16.15
N GLY A 37 1.82 -12.08 16.70
CA GLY A 37 0.48 -12.16 17.26
C GLY A 37 -0.18 -10.79 17.41
N PRO A 38 -1.49 -10.74 17.68
CA PRO A 38 -2.26 -9.51 17.83
C PRO A 38 -1.94 -8.85 19.17
N GLY A 39 -0.94 -7.97 19.18
CA GLY A 39 -0.52 -7.24 20.37
C GLY A 39 0.94 -6.78 20.31
N THR A 40 1.26 -5.74 21.07
CA THR A 40 2.62 -5.16 21.13
C THR A 40 3.62 -6.03 21.91
N GLN A 41 3.13 -6.97 22.72
CA GLN A 41 3.93 -7.96 23.46
C GLN A 41 4.51 -9.06 22.58
N HIS A 42 3.99 -9.26 21.36
CA HIS A 42 4.48 -10.29 20.45
C HIS A 42 5.74 -9.85 19.72
N ALA A 43 6.61 -10.82 19.41
CA ALA A 43 7.84 -10.60 18.66
C ALA A 43 7.58 -9.92 17.31
N VAL A 44 8.49 -9.02 16.93
CA VAL A 44 8.49 -8.39 15.60
C VAL A 44 9.12 -9.37 14.61
N LEU A 45 8.36 -9.74 13.58
CA LEU A 45 8.78 -10.63 12.50
C LEU A 45 9.37 -9.84 11.33
N ASP A 46 8.85 -8.64 11.07
CA ASP A 46 9.31 -7.77 9.98
C ASP A 46 8.93 -6.30 10.25
N ARG A 47 9.53 -5.38 9.49
CA ARG A 47 9.20 -3.94 9.48
C ARG A 47 8.82 -3.51 8.07
N MET A 48 7.55 -3.16 7.90
CA MET A 48 6.99 -2.76 6.61
C MET A 48 7.11 -1.25 6.44
N GLN A 49 7.62 -0.79 5.29
CA GLN A 49 7.71 0.64 4.99
C GLN A 49 6.33 1.21 4.60
N PRO A 50 6.07 2.51 4.81
CA PRO A 50 4.90 3.19 4.27
C PRO A 50 4.65 2.87 2.79
N GLY A 51 3.37 2.63 2.50
CA GLY A 51 2.79 2.16 1.25
C GLY A 51 3.18 0.76 0.79
N THR A 52 3.80 -0.05 1.66
CA THR A 52 3.81 -1.51 1.46
C THR A 52 2.37 -2.00 1.35
N ARG A 53 2.03 -2.61 0.21
CA ARG A 53 0.73 -3.24 -0.04
C ARG A 53 0.69 -4.57 0.69
N VAL A 54 -0.37 -4.83 1.44
CA VAL A 54 -0.56 -6.06 2.20
C VAL A 54 -1.94 -6.64 1.92
N ALA A 55 -1.99 -7.97 1.80
CA ALA A 55 -3.25 -8.69 1.67
C ALA A 55 -3.77 -9.05 3.06
N VAL A 56 -4.97 -8.57 3.41
CA VAL A 56 -5.61 -8.94 4.69
C VAL A 56 -6.13 -10.38 4.62
N LEU A 57 -5.72 -11.20 5.60
CA LEU A 57 -6.12 -12.60 5.72
C LEU A 57 -7.23 -12.77 6.77
N GLU A 58 -7.09 -12.11 7.91
CA GLU A 58 -8.08 -12.11 9.00
C GLU A 58 -7.93 -10.83 9.84
N THR A 59 -8.96 -10.49 10.61
CA THR A 59 -8.93 -9.37 11.56
C THR A 59 -9.35 -9.84 12.94
N MET A 60 -8.72 -9.28 13.98
CA MET A 60 -9.01 -9.56 15.38
C MET A 60 -8.88 -8.29 16.21
N GLY A 61 -10.02 -7.69 16.56
CA GLY A 61 -10.05 -6.40 17.25
C GLY A 61 -9.36 -5.32 16.42
N LYS A 62 -8.33 -4.67 16.99
CA LYS A 62 -7.54 -3.61 16.33
C LYS A 62 -6.38 -4.13 15.47
N TRP A 63 -6.28 -5.44 15.25
CA TRP A 63 -5.18 -6.05 14.51
C TRP A 63 -5.69 -6.77 13.27
N ALA A 64 -4.91 -6.70 12.20
CA ALA A 64 -5.11 -7.49 11.00
C ALA A 64 -3.94 -8.46 10.85
N ARG A 65 -4.24 -9.73 10.58
CA ARG A 65 -3.24 -10.63 10.05
C ARG A 65 -3.16 -10.40 8.55
N VAL A 66 -1.96 -10.09 8.09
CA VAL A 66 -1.70 -9.69 6.72
C VAL A 66 -0.60 -10.54 6.12
N ARG A 67 -0.54 -10.56 4.79
CA ARG A 67 0.56 -11.13 4.00
C ARG A 67 1.25 -10.03 3.21
N THR A 68 2.56 -9.94 3.36
CA THR A 68 3.40 -8.98 2.63
C THR A 68 3.69 -9.48 1.20
N PRO A 69 4.18 -8.61 0.29
CA PRO A 69 4.57 -9.02 -1.06
C PRO A 69 5.67 -10.09 -1.08
N GLY A 70 6.53 -10.10 -0.06
CA GLY A 70 7.55 -11.13 0.14
C GLY A 70 7.02 -12.46 0.69
N GLY A 71 5.70 -12.56 0.93
CA GLY A 71 5.04 -13.78 1.41
C GLY A 71 5.02 -13.96 2.93
N VAL A 72 5.65 -13.07 3.69
CA VAL A 72 5.65 -13.12 5.16
C VAL A 72 4.26 -12.84 5.69
N GLN A 73 3.80 -13.65 6.66
CA GLN A 73 2.52 -13.45 7.34
C GLN A 73 2.72 -13.08 8.80
N GLY A 74 1.92 -12.14 9.28
CA GLY A 74 1.91 -11.74 10.68
C GLY A 74 0.83 -10.71 10.95
N TRP A 75 0.85 -10.12 12.14
CA TRP A 75 -0.16 -9.21 12.65
C TRP A 75 0.33 -7.76 12.64
N ALA A 76 -0.46 -6.87 12.06
CA ALA A 76 -0.22 -5.45 12.01
C ALA A 76 -1.42 -4.70 12.63
N SER A 77 -1.17 -3.56 13.26
CA SER A 77 -2.26 -2.74 13.80
C SER A 77 -3.04 -2.07 12.67
N LEU A 78 -4.36 -2.15 12.73
CA LEU A 78 -5.27 -1.52 11.76
C LEU A 78 -5.19 0.02 11.80
N ASP A 79 -4.77 0.60 12.93
CA ASP A 79 -4.60 2.06 13.08
C ASP A 79 -3.52 2.63 12.12
N TYR A 80 -2.68 1.77 11.54
CA TYR A 80 -1.61 2.15 10.61
C TYR A 80 -1.77 1.49 9.23
N LEU A 81 -2.99 1.07 8.88
CA LEU A 81 -3.31 0.50 7.58
C LEU A 81 -4.43 1.31 6.92
N ASP A 82 -4.11 1.94 5.79
CA ASP A 82 -5.08 2.67 4.97
C ASP A 82 -5.71 1.73 3.94
N ARG A 83 -6.95 2.03 3.54
CA ARG A 83 -7.56 1.38 2.37
C ARG A 83 -6.76 1.71 1.13
N GLU A 84 -6.53 0.70 0.30
CA GLU A 84 -6.05 0.94 -1.04
C GLU A 84 -7.13 1.65 -1.86
N GLU A 85 -6.84 2.87 -2.31
CA GLU A 85 -7.70 3.56 -3.28
C GLU A 85 -7.52 2.92 -4.66
N VAL A 86 -8.51 2.13 -5.07
CA VAL A 86 -8.56 1.50 -6.37
C VAL A 86 -9.02 2.53 -7.40
N GLY A 87 -8.23 2.75 -8.46
CA GLY A 87 -8.57 3.68 -9.54
C GLY A 87 -7.92 5.06 -9.45
N ALA A 88 -6.97 5.26 -8.52
CA ALA A 88 -6.14 6.46 -8.48
C ALA A 88 -5.40 6.63 -9.83
N PRO A 89 -5.44 7.82 -10.45
CA PRO A 89 -4.74 8.07 -11.70
C PRO A 89 -3.23 7.90 -11.48
N THR A 90 -2.59 7.18 -12.40
CA THR A 90 -1.13 7.04 -12.45
C THR A 90 -0.56 8.21 -13.23
N LEU A 91 0.40 8.89 -12.64
CA LEU A 91 1.15 10.03 -13.20
C LEU A 91 2.64 9.70 -13.18
N THR A 92 3.43 10.58 -13.80
CA THR A 92 4.89 10.54 -13.80
C THR A 92 5.46 11.87 -13.33
N VAL A 93 6.62 11.84 -12.65
CA VAL A 93 7.35 13.06 -12.30
C VAL A 93 7.85 13.73 -13.58
N ALA A 94 7.52 15.00 -13.75
CA ALA A 94 7.78 15.76 -14.97
C ALA A 94 9.28 15.92 -15.27
N PRO A 95 9.69 15.91 -16.55
CA PRO A 95 11.06 16.14 -16.97
C PRO A 95 11.55 17.56 -16.63
N GLY A 96 12.87 17.73 -16.50
CA GLY A 96 13.50 19.04 -16.31
C GLY A 96 13.49 19.62 -14.90
N THR A 97 12.89 18.92 -13.92
CA THR A 97 12.77 19.37 -12.51
C THR A 97 14.00 19.05 -11.65
N GLY A 98 14.93 18.24 -12.14
CA GLY A 98 16.05 17.68 -11.35
C GLY A 98 15.57 16.61 -10.37
N TRP A 99 14.80 17.01 -9.35
CA TRP A 99 14.02 16.12 -8.48
C TRP A 99 12.80 16.84 -7.91
N LEU A 100 11.74 16.07 -7.62
CA LEU A 100 10.56 16.52 -6.92
C LEU A 100 10.58 15.99 -5.48
N ASN A 101 10.31 16.85 -4.50
CA ASN A 101 10.24 16.43 -3.10
C ASN A 101 8.86 15.83 -2.79
N LEU A 102 8.87 14.63 -2.22
CA LEU A 102 7.73 14.05 -1.51
C LEU A 102 7.80 14.49 -0.04
N ARG A 103 6.74 15.12 0.46
CA ARG A 103 6.70 15.79 1.78
C ARG A 103 5.66 15.19 2.71
N ALA A 104 5.83 15.40 4.02
CA ALA A 104 4.93 14.89 5.04
C ALA A 104 3.54 15.59 5.04
N ALA A 105 3.47 16.84 4.59
CA ALA A 105 2.27 17.66 4.52
C ALA A 105 2.30 18.58 3.29
N PRO A 106 1.15 19.16 2.88
CA PRO A 106 1.13 20.25 1.91
C PRO A 106 1.96 21.43 2.43
N GLY A 107 2.92 21.92 1.63
CA GLY A 107 3.73 23.09 1.99
C GLY A 107 5.22 22.92 1.70
N THR A 108 5.91 24.03 1.44
CA THR A 108 7.36 24.02 1.15
C THR A 108 8.24 23.93 2.40
N ASP A 109 7.66 24.19 3.57
CA ASP A 109 8.22 24.07 4.91
C ASP A 109 8.05 22.67 5.52
N ALA A 110 7.14 21.85 4.97
CA ALA A 110 6.92 20.48 5.42
C ALA A 110 8.16 19.58 5.23
N ALA A 111 8.37 18.66 6.18
CA ALA A 111 9.48 17.72 6.16
C ALA A 111 9.55 16.92 4.85
N ILE A 112 10.76 16.79 4.29
CA ILE A 112 11.01 16.03 3.06
C ILE A 112 11.19 14.56 3.43
N LEU A 113 10.28 13.72 2.95
CA LEU A 113 10.32 12.28 3.14
C LEU A 113 11.23 11.60 2.10
N ARG A 114 11.19 12.09 0.85
CA ARG A 114 11.92 11.49 -0.26
C ARG A 114 12.11 12.48 -1.41
N ARG A 115 13.17 12.27 -2.19
CA ARG A 115 13.33 12.84 -3.53
C ARG A 115 12.86 11.84 -4.58
N MET A 116 12.01 12.29 -5.49
CA MET A 116 11.55 11.56 -6.67
C MET A 116 12.21 12.17 -7.90
N TYR A 117 12.54 11.35 -8.88
CA TYR A 117 13.26 11.75 -10.08
C TYR A 117 12.34 11.73 -11.30
N PRO A 118 12.65 12.53 -12.35
CA PRO A 118 11.91 12.50 -13.60
C PRO A 118 11.66 11.07 -14.11
N GLY A 119 10.41 10.78 -14.48
CA GLY A 119 9.97 9.46 -14.93
C GLY A 119 9.55 8.48 -13.82
N ASP A 120 9.77 8.80 -12.54
CA ASP A 120 9.21 8.01 -11.45
C ASP A 120 7.69 7.98 -11.54
N ARG A 121 7.11 6.77 -11.44
CA ARG A 121 5.66 6.57 -11.44
C ARG A 121 5.08 6.89 -10.07
N VAL A 122 3.96 7.61 -10.06
CA VAL A 122 3.22 7.96 -8.85
C VAL A 122 1.72 7.75 -9.05
N GLU A 123 1.01 7.34 -8.02
CA GLU A 123 -0.46 7.28 -8.02
C GLU A 123 -1.00 8.49 -7.25
N ALA A 124 -1.90 9.28 -7.83
CA ALA A 124 -2.51 10.42 -7.13
C ALA A 124 -3.68 9.96 -6.27
N LEU A 125 -3.49 10.00 -4.95
CA LEU A 125 -4.43 9.52 -3.94
C LEU A 125 -5.40 10.62 -3.49
N ALA A 126 -4.95 11.86 -3.38
CA ALA A 126 -5.80 12.98 -3.01
C ALA A 126 -5.23 14.31 -3.51
N ARG A 127 -6.04 15.36 -3.46
CA ARG A 127 -5.64 16.74 -3.78
C ARG A 127 -6.06 17.68 -2.66
N GLU A 128 -5.14 18.57 -2.28
CA GLU A 128 -5.38 19.69 -1.39
C GLU A 128 -4.75 20.95 -2.02
N GLY A 129 -5.59 21.76 -2.67
CA GLY A 129 -5.13 22.88 -3.49
C GLY A 129 -4.19 22.42 -4.61
N GLU A 130 -2.98 22.99 -4.61
CA GLU A 130 -1.91 22.68 -5.56
C GLU A 130 -1.11 21.43 -5.19
N TRP A 131 -1.39 20.81 -4.04
CA TRP A 131 -0.65 19.64 -3.56
C TRP A 131 -1.43 18.36 -3.83
N LEU A 132 -0.72 17.36 -4.33
CA LEU A 132 -1.24 16.02 -4.50
C LEU A 132 -0.65 15.12 -3.43
N ARG A 133 -1.51 14.42 -2.69
CA ARG A 133 -1.09 13.25 -1.92
C ARG A 133 -0.89 12.13 -2.93
N ILE A 134 0.34 11.63 -3.02
CA ILE A 134 0.74 10.64 -4.02
C ILE A 134 1.38 9.42 -3.35
N ARG A 135 1.29 8.27 -4.01
CA ARG A 135 2.07 7.07 -3.71
C ARG A 135 3.16 6.92 -4.76
N HIS A 136 4.42 6.96 -4.34
CA HIS A 136 5.57 6.75 -5.20
C HIS A 136 5.77 5.26 -5.52
N VAL A 137 6.41 4.93 -6.64
CA VAL A 137 6.74 3.54 -7.04
C VAL A 137 7.53 2.77 -5.97
N SER A 138 8.25 3.45 -5.08
CA SER A 138 8.92 2.82 -3.93
C SER A 138 7.98 2.45 -2.78
N GLY A 139 6.68 2.73 -2.88
CA GLY A 139 5.70 2.59 -1.80
C GLY A 139 5.48 3.89 -1.00
N ALA A 140 6.49 4.74 -0.85
CA ALA A 140 6.38 5.95 -0.03
C ALA A 140 5.15 6.82 -0.39
N VAL A 141 4.40 7.24 0.62
CA VAL A 141 3.22 8.10 0.47
C VAL A 141 3.52 9.45 1.07
N GLY A 142 3.13 10.53 0.38
CA GLY A 142 3.31 11.89 0.86
C GLY A 142 2.74 12.91 -0.10
N TRP A 143 3.10 14.17 0.07
CA TRP A 143 2.58 15.30 -0.69
C TRP A 143 3.63 15.85 -1.66
N ALA A 144 3.23 16.10 -2.90
CA ALA A 144 4.06 16.76 -3.90
C ALA A 144 3.24 17.81 -4.65
N HIS A 145 3.90 18.85 -5.17
CA HIS A 145 3.21 19.91 -5.91
C HIS A 145 2.75 19.39 -7.27
N GLY A 146 1.49 19.64 -7.63
CA GLY A 146 0.81 19.09 -8.78
C GLY A 146 1.42 19.48 -10.12
N ASP A 147 1.97 20.69 -10.23
CA ASP A 147 2.64 21.19 -11.45
C ASP A 147 3.85 20.37 -11.90
N TYR A 148 4.40 19.51 -11.02
CA TYR A 148 5.58 18.71 -11.32
C TYR A 148 5.26 17.23 -11.56
N VAL A 149 3.99 16.89 -11.76
CA VAL A 149 3.55 15.57 -12.22
C VAL A 149 2.65 15.69 -13.46
N THR A 150 2.75 14.72 -14.37
CA THR A 150 2.02 14.68 -15.65
C THR A 150 1.47 13.28 -15.91
N ASP A 151 0.47 13.16 -16.77
CA ASP A 151 -0.07 11.89 -17.26
C ASP A 151 0.94 11.07 -18.10
#